data_AF-A0A2N2IYS1-F1
#
_entry.id   AF-A0A2N2IYS1-F1
#
_cell.length_a   1.000
_cell.length_b   1.000
_cell.length_c   1.000
_cell.angle_alpha   90.00
_cell.angle_beta   90.00
_cell.angle_gamma   90.00
#
_symmetry.space_group_name_H-M   'P 1'
#
loop_
_entity.id
_entity.type
_entity.pdbx_description
1 polymer ?
#
loop_
_entity_poly.entity_id
_entity_poly.type
_entity_poly.pdbx_seq_one_letter_code
_entity_poly.pdbx_strand_id
1 'polypeptide(L)'
;MIVYRSHKPPGCGGFLLVAALLLFLMGGAPLILDVLGFLFFTGVFLVLMVFVGIWGFSQYIRRMASRYERSQTESHNQFVFLLVNILIRIAQADGVVTKAELAPIENFFRVHLRYNQSQMYWVRDLIQDALASQASLEAMLAEFKSHFAYEPRLILVELIYQVLYTNDQVSPQELAMVQTIADFLEIAAHDHHAIRSKYVGPGHGRTFPGQGRSERQYYEILGLEPGATPEQIKSAYRKLSMQYHPDKVAHLGEEFRRVAEEKMKELNEAYQHLKKTA
;
A
#
# COMPACT_ATOMS: atom_id res chain seq x y z
N MET A 1 -53.58 46.85 34.44
CA MET A 1 -53.14 45.44 34.48
C MET A 1 -54.25 44.58 33.91
N ILE A 2 -54.11 44.10 32.67
CA ILE A 2 -55.00 43.10 32.10
C ILE A 2 -54.30 41.76 32.24
N VAL A 3 -54.84 40.88 33.08
CA VAL A 3 -54.32 39.53 33.30
C VAL A 3 -54.80 38.65 32.15
N TYR A 4 -53.88 38.26 31.26
CA TYR A 4 -54.16 37.30 30.20
C TYR A 4 -54.26 35.89 30.83
N ARG A 5 -55.48 35.37 30.97
CA ARG A 5 -55.73 33.99 31.41
C ARG A 5 -55.46 33.06 30.23
N SER A 6 -54.29 32.44 30.23
CA SER A 6 -53.96 31.35 29.31
C SER A 6 -54.95 30.20 29.50
N HIS A 7 -55.85 29.99 28.54
CA HIS A 7 -56.59 28.74 28.43
C HIS A 7 -55.65 27.69 27.83
N LYS A 8 -55.28 26.69 28.63
CA LYS A 8 -54.74 25.43 28.08
C LYS A 8 -55.84 24.80 27.23
N PRO A 9 -55.61 24.46 25.94
CA PRO A 9 -56.61 23.75 25.16
C PRO A 9 -56.91 22.39 25.82
N PRO A 10 -58.15 21.87 25.73
CA PRO A 10 -58.48 20.56 26.26
C PRO A 10 -57.55 19.53 25.64
N GLY A 11 -56.90 18.74 26.49
CA GLY A 11 -55.91 17.77 26.06
C GLY A 11 -56.54 16.75 25.11
N CYS A 12 -56.08 16.75 23.86
CA CYS A 12 -56.47 15.83 22.79
C CYS A 12 -56.19 14.33 23.11
N GLY A 13 -55.58 14.03 24.27
CA GLY A 13 -55.22 12.66 24.68
C GLY A 13 -56.39 11.76 25.07
N GLY A 14 -57.53 12.30 25.49
CA GLY A 14 -58.68 11.49 25.92
C GLY A 14 -59.31 10.66 24.78
N PHE A 15 -59.36 11.23 23.58
CA PHE A 15 -59.97 10.59 22.41
C PHE A 15 -59.13 9.42 21.88
N LEU A 16 -57.80 9.57 21.91
CA LEU A 16 -56.85 8.51 21.54
C LEU A 16 -56.91 7.31 22.49
N LEU A 17 -57.07 7.57 23.79
CA LEU A 17 -57.19 6.50 24.79
C LEU A 17 -58.50 5.72 24.64
N VAL A 18 -59.62 6.39 24.38
CA VAL A 18 -60.91 5.73 24.16
C VAL A 18 -60.92 4.93 22.84
N ALA A 19 -60.34 5.47 21.77
CA ALA A 19 -60.18 4.76 20.50
C ALA A 19 -59.28 3.51 20.64
N ALA A 20 -58.16 3.62 21.37
CA ALA A 20 -57.28 2.49 21.65
C ALA A 20 -57.98 1.41 22.50
N LEU A 21 -58.79 1.80 23.49
CA LEU A 21 -59.56 0.88 24.34
C LEU A 21 -60.63 0.12 23.54
N LEU A 22 -61.35 0.80 22.63
CA LEU A 22 -62.33 0.18 21.74
C LEU A 22 -61.69 -0.79 20.75
N LEU A 23 -60.51 -0.44 20.21
CA LEU A 23 -59.75 -1.29 19.29
C LEU A 23 -59.24 -2.56 20.00
N PHE A 24 -58.86 -2.45 21.28
CA PHE A 24 -58.49 -3.59 22.10
C PHE A 24 -59.70 -4.48 22.44
N LEU A 25 -60.86 -3.89 22.77
CA LEU A 25 -62.11 -4.60 23.08
C LEU A 25 -62.75 -5.30 21.87
N MET A 26 -62.57 -4.77 20.65
CA MET A 26 -63.03 -5.42 19.40
C MET A 26 -62.04 -6.46 18.85
N GLY A 27 -61.05 -6.90 19.64
CA GLY A 27 -60.10 -7.95 19.23
C GLY A 27 -59.00 -7.47 18.28
N GLY A 28 -58.67 -6.17 18.27
CA GLY A 28 -57.57 -5.61 17.47
C GLY A 28 -56.17 -5.76 18.08
N ALA A 29 -56.07 -6.25 19.33
CA ALA A 29 -54.80 -6.59 19.98
C ALA A 29 -53.94 -7.62 19.21
N PRO A 30 -54.48 -8.76 18.72
CA PRO A 30 -53.73 -9.69 17.87
C PRO A 30 -53.24 -9.04 16.56
N LEU A 31 -54.05 -8.18 15.92
CA LEU A 31 -53.63 -7.47 14.70
C LEU A 31 -52.40 -6.56 14.94
N ILE A 32 -52.33 -5.90 16.10
CA ILE A 32 -51.15 -5.08 16.45
C ILE A 32 -49.91 -5.96 16.67
N LEU A 33 -50.06 -7.10 17.34
CA LEU A 33 -48.97 -8.06 17.54
C LEU A 33 -48.49 -8.67 16.21
N ASP A 34 -49.40 -8.97 15.29
CA ASP A 34 -49.07 -9.49 13.97
C ASP A 34 -48.32 -8.45 13.13
N VAL A 35 -48.76 -7.19 13.15
CA VAL A 35 -48.07 -6.08 12.46
C VAL A 35 -46.70 -5.81 13.07
N LEU A 36 -46.59 -5.78 14.41
CA LEU A 36 -45.32 -5.60 15.10
C LEU A 36 -44.36 -6.77 14.83
N GLY A 37 -44.87 -8.00 14.86
CA GLY A 37 -44.12 -9.20 14.52
C GLY A 37 -43.62 -9.14 13.08
N PHE A 38 -44.49 -8.82 12.12
CA PHE A 38 -44.13 -8.65 10.72
C PHE A 38 -43.03 -7.59 10.53
N LEU A 39 -43.15 -6.43 11.16
CA LEU A 39 -42.13 -5.37 11.09
C LEU A 39 -40.81 -5.81 11.71
N PHE A 40 -40.85 -6.51 12.85
CA PHE A 40 -39.65 -7.05 13.50
C PHE A 40 -38.94 -8.09 12.62
N PHE A 41 -39.67 -9.10 12.13
CA PHE A 41 -39.08 -10.15 11.30
C PHE A 41 -38.62 -9.60 9.94
N THR A 42 -39.34 -8.64 9.35
CA THR A 42 -38.89 -7.94 8.14
C THR A 42 -37.61 -7.15 8.41
N GLY A 43 -37.53 -6.43 9.53
CA GLY A 43 -36.33 -5.71 9.93
C GLY A 43 -35.13 -6.65 10.13
N VAL A 44 -35.32 -7.74 10.88
CA VAL A 44 -34.29 -8.77 11.09
C VAL A 44 -33.87 -9.41 9.76
N PHE A 45 -34.83 -9.73 8.88
CA PHE A 45 -34.55 -10.28 7.56
C PHE A 45 -33.72 -9.34 6.68
N LEU A 46 -34.04 -8.04 6.66
CA LEU A 46 -33.26 -7.04 5.92
C LEU A 46 -31.84 -6.93 6.46
N VAL A 47 -31.67 -6.92 7.79
CA VAL A 47 -30.35 -6.93 8.42
C VAL A 47 -29.56 -8.18 8.02
N LEU A 48 -30.19 -9.36 8.09
CA LEU A 48 -29.57 -10.63 7.67
C LEU A 48 -29.18 -10.62 6.19
N MET A 49 -30.03 -10.09 5.30
CA MET A 49 -29.73 -9.95 3.88
C MET A 49 -28.53 -9.03 3.63
N VAL A 50 -28.39 -7.94 4.39
CA VAL A 50 -27.20 -7.08 4.34
C VAL A 50 -25.95 -7.84 4.80
N PHE A 51 -26.03 -8.59 5.90
CA PHE A 51 -24.90 -9.42 6.36
C PHE A 51 -24.49 -10.47 5.34
N VAL A 52 -25.45 -11.20 4.76
CA VAL A 52 -25.21 -12.18 3.69
C VAL A 52 -24.62 -11.51 2.45
N GLY A 53 -25.12 -10.33 2.08
CA GLY A 53 -24.58 -9.54 0.98
C GLY A 53 -23.12 -9.12 1.21
N ILE A 54 -22.80 -8.59 2.39
CA ILE A 54 -21.43 -8.21 2.78
C ILE A 54 -20.50 -9.43 2.78
N TRP A 55 -20.95 -10.54 3.38
CA TRP A 55 -20.18 -11.79 3.42
C TRP A 55 -19.94 -12.35 2.02
N GLY A 56 -20.99 -12.41 1.18
CA GLY A 56 -20.90 -12.87 -0.21
C GLY A 56 -19.98 -11.99 -1.05
N PHE A 57 -20.03 -10.67 -0.86
CA PHE A 57 -19.13 -9.73 -1.52
C PHE A 57 -17.67 -9.92 -1.06
N SER A 58 -17.43 -10.08 0.25
CA SER A 58 -16.08 -10.36 0.77
C SER A 58 -15.50 -11.65 0.19
N GLN A 59 -16.30 -12.72 0.12
CA GLN A 59 -15.91 -13.98 -0.51
C GLN A 59 -15.65 -13.84 -2.02
N TYR A 60 -16.43 -13.00 -2.71
CA TYR A 60 -16.21 -12.69 -4.13
C TYR A 60 -14.85 -12.02 -4.35
N ILE A 61 -14.49 -11.01 -3.55
CA ILE A 61 -13.20 -10.33 -3.64
C ILE A 61 -12.04 -11.31 -3.38
N ARG A 62 -12.11 -12.14 -2.32
CA ARG A 62 -11.09 -13.17 -2.03
C ARG A 62 -10.92 -14.16 -3.18
N ARG A 63 -12.02 -14.56 -3.84
CA ARG A 63 -11.95 -15.42 -5.03
C ARG A 63 -11.26 -14.73 -6.20
N MET A 64 -11.44 -13.42 -6.39
CA MET A 64 -10.73 -12.68 -7.44
C MET A 64 -9.23 -12.60 -7.14
N ALA A 65 -8.86 -12.31 -5.90
CA ALA A 65 -7.46 -12.30 -5.45
C ALA A 65 -6.79 -13.66 -5.71
N SER A 66 -7.41 -14.76 -5.26
CA SER A 66 -6.86 -16.11 -5.46
C SER A 66 -6.77 -16.52 -6.93
N ARG A 67 -7.68 -16.07 -7.80
CA ARG A 67 -7.59 -16.30 -9.25
C ARG A 67 -6.37 -15.61 -9.85
N TYR A 68 -6.08 -14.38 -9.42
CA TYR A 68 -4.89 -13.67 -9.88
C TYR A 68 -3.62 -14.35 -9.37
N GLU A 69 -3.53 -14.64 -8.07
CA GLU A 69 -2.38 -15.31 -7.45
C GLU A 69 -2.03 -16.63 -8.18
N ARG A 70 -3.02 -17.48 -8.47
CA ARG A 70 -2.81 -18.74 -9.20
C ARG A 70 -2.36 -18.57 -10.66
N SER A 71 -2.55 -17.39 -11.23
CA SER A 71 -2.13 -17.09 -12.61
C SER A 71 -0.66 -16.68 -12.71
N GLN A 72 -0.03 -16.37 -11.57
CA GLN A 72 1.34 -15.89 -11.51
C GLN A 72 2.31 -17.00 -11.09
N THR A 73 3.62 -16.72 -11.23
CA THR A 73 4.68 -17.62 -10.78
C THR A 73 4.77 -17.61 -9.25
N GLU A 74 5.27 -18.72 -8.68
CA GLU A 74 5.53 -18.81 -7.24
C GLU A 74 6.49 -17.72 -6.75
N SER A 75 7.55 -17.46 -7.52
CA SER A 75 8.53 -16.42 -7.20
C SER A 75 7.94 -15.00 -7.25
N HIS A 76 7.05 -14.70 -8.20
CA HIS A 76 6.28 -13.45 -8.21
C HIS A 76 5.43 -13.32 -6.95
N ASN A 77 4.63 -14.34 -6.65
CA ASN A 77 3.72 -14.34 -5.50
C ASN A 77 4.49 -14.13 -4.20
N GLN A 78 5.58 -14.87 -4.00
CA GLN A 78 6.42 -14.78 -2.82
C GLN A 78 7.08 -13.41 -2.68
N PHE A 79 7.57 -12.83 -3.79
CA PHE A 79 8.20 -11.52 -3.78
C PHE A 79 7.20 -10.43 -3.38
N VAL A 80 6.01 -10.41 -4.00
CA VAL A 80 4.98 -9.41 -3.69
C VAL A 80 4.44 -9.60 -2.29
N PHE A 81 4.22 -10.85 -1.85
CA PHE A 81 3.80 -11.17 -0.48
C PHE A 81 4.79 -10.58 0.54
N LEU A 82 6.08 -10.89 0.40
CA LEU A 82 7.11 -10.39 1.32
C LEU A 82 7.27 -8.87 1.23
N LEU A 83 7.24 -8.29 0.03
CA LEU A 83 7.28 -6.84 -0.17
C LEU A 83 6.15 -6.15 0.60
N VAL A 84 4.90 -6.60 0.43
CA VAL A 84 3.74 -6.03 1.12
C VAL A 84 3.89 -6.19 2.63
N ASN A 85 4.26 -7.37 3.12
CA ASN A 85 4.40 -7.60 4.56
C ASN A 85 5.51 -6.73 5.16
N ILE A 86 6.65 -6.58 4.49
CA ILE A 86 7.76 -5.72 4.92
C ILE A 86 7.32 -4.25 4.96
N LEU A 87 6.65 -3.76 3.91
CA LEU A 87 6.13 -2.38 3.88
C LEU A 87 5.14 -2.11 5.02
N ILE A 88 4.28 -3.08 5.34
CA ILE A 88 3.36 -2.97 6.47
C ILE A 88 4.10 -2.94 7.81
N ARG A 89 5.18 -3.72 7.98
CA ARG A 89 6.03 -3.63 9.19
C ARG A 89 6.74 -2.29 9.32
N ILE A 90 7.17 -1.69 8.21
CA ILE A 90 7.75 -0.34 8.23
C ILE A 90 6.69 0.68 8.60
N ALA A 91 5.49 0.62 8.01
CA ALA A 91 4.38 1.51 8.36
C ALA A 91 3.89 1.34 9.82
N GLN A 92 4.17 0.18 10.44
CA GLN A 92 3.87 -0.10 11.85
C GLN A 92 4.93 0.45 12.82
N ALA A 93 6.04 1.04 12.33
CA ALA A 93 7.13 1.51 13.18
C ALA A 93 6.67 2.49 14.27
N ASP A 94 5.84 3.45 13.89
CA ASP A 94 5.37 4.53 14.75
C ASP A 94 4.09 4.17 15.55
N GLY A 95 3.59 2.92 15.40
CA GLY A 95 2.47 2.38 16.18
C GLY A 95 1.30 1.87 15.33
N VAL A 96 0.09 2.35 15.62
CA VAL A 96 -1.13 1.85 14.99
C VAL A 96 -1.26 2.39 13.57
N VAL A 97 -1.29 1.50 12.58
CA VAL A 97 -1.44 1.86 11.17
C VAL A 97 -2.80 2.47 10.90
N THR A 98 -2.77 3.68 10.36
CA THR A 98 -3.90 4.46 9.88
C THR A 98 -4.15 4.22 8.40
N LYS A 99 -5.36 4.55 7.93
CA LYS A 99 -5.66 4.50 6.48
C LYS A 99 -4.77 5.43 5.65
N ALA A 100 -4.28 6.52 6.26
CA ALA A 100 -3.38 7.46 5.60
C ALA A 100 -1.99 6.84 5.34
N GLU A 101 -1.52 5.95 6.21
CA GLU A 101 -0.24 5.24 6.06
C GLU A 101 -0.33 4.07 5.06
N LEU A 102 -1.52 3.51 4.84
CA LEU A 102 -1.75 2.50 3.80
C LEU A 102 -1.88 3.08 2.39
N ALA A 103 -2.31 4.35 2.28
CA ALA A 103 -2.56 5.00 0.99
C ALA A 103 -1.31 5.07 0.08
N PRO A 104 -0.09 5.37 0.59
CA PRO A 104 1.14 5.31 -0.20
C PRO A 104 1.41 3.94 -0.79
N ILE A 105 1.23 2.88 0.02
CA ILE A 105 1.42 1.49 -0.42
C ILE A 105 0.42 1.19 -1.55
N GLU A 106 -0.88 1.42 -1.34
CA GLU A 106 -1.88 1.19 -2.39
C GLU A 106 -1.64 2.01 -3.67
N ASN A 107 -1.26 3.29 -3.51
CA ASN A 107 -0.99 4.18 -4.63
C ASN A 107 0.25 3.75 -5.41
N PHE A 108 1.28 3.27 -4.71
CA PHE A 108 2.48 2.74 -5.32
C PHE A 108 2.19 1.55 -6.23
N PHE A 109 1.49 0.53 -5.73
CA PHE A 109 1.13 -0.64 -6.55
C PHE A 109 0.27 -0.23 -7.76
N ARG A 110 -0.69 0.69 -7.56
CA ARG A 110 -1.59 1.14 -8.62
C ARG A 110 -0.90 1.98 -9.70
N VAL A 111 -0.11 2.98 -9.29
CA VAL A 111 0.45 3.99 -10.19
C VAL A 111 1.83 3.59 -10.69
N HIS A 112 2.74 3.24 -9.79
CA HIS A 112 4.14 2.95 -10.13
C HIS A 112 4.28 1.53 -10.71
N LEU A 113 3.68 0.53 -10.09
CA LEU A 113 3.68 -0.84 -10.63
C LEU A 113 2.59 -1.09 -11.68
N ARG A 114 1.69 -0.12 -11.89
CA ARG A 114 0.60 -0.15 -12.88
C ARG A 114 -0.37 -1.31 -12.69
N TYR A 115 -0.65 -1.66 -11.43
CA TYR A 115 -1.58 -2.75 -11.13
C TYR A 115 -3.01 -2.37 -11.52
N ASN A 116 -3.67 -3.26 -12.24
CA ASN A 116 -5.07 -3.15 -12.60
C ASN A 116 -5.99 -3.50 -11.42
N GLN A 117 -7.30 -3.37 -11.60
CA GLN A 117 -8.27 -3.59 -10.54
C GLN A 117 -8.21 -5.00 -9.93
N SER A 118 -8.03 -6.04 -10.75
CA SER A 118 -7.94 -7.43 -10.27
C SER A 118 -6.69 -7.65 -9.40
N GLN A 119 -5.56 -7.10 -9.83
CA GLN A 119 -4.30 -7.12 -9.08
C GLN A 119 -4.42 -6.36 -7.76
N MET A 120 -5.12 -5.23 -7.78
CA MET A 120 -5.36 -4.43 -6.57
C MET A 120 -6.27 -5.13 -5.56
N TYR A 121 -7.13 -6.09 -5.96
CA TYR A 121 -7.84 -6.93 -4.99
C TYR A 121 -6.89 -7.86 -4.25
N TRP A 122 -5.91 -8.44 -4.95
CA TRP A 122 -4.89 -9.27 -4.33
C TRP A 122 -3.97 -8.47 -3.39
N VAL A 123 -3.50 -7.29 -3.81
CA VAL A 123 -2.69 -6.41 -2.93
C VAL A 123 -3.45 -6.04 -1.66
N ARG A 124 -4.76 -5.76 -1.75
CA ARG A 124 -5.56 -5.45 -0.55
C ARG A 124 -5.76 -6.63 0.36
N ASP A 125 -5.91 -7.83 -0.19
CA ASP A 125 -5.97 -9.08 0.58
C ASP A 125 -4.64 -9.30 1.32
N LEU A 126 -3.50 -9.14 0.63
CA LEU A 126 -2.17 -9.19 1.23
C LEU A 126 -1.95 -8.16 2.34
N ILE A 127 -2.40 -6.91 2.15
CA ILE A 127 -2.33 -5.86 3.18
C ILE A 127 -3.15 -6.26 4.40
N GLN A 128 -4.37 -6.78 4.21
CA GLN A 128 -5.22 -7.23 5.31
C GLN A 128 -4.58 -8.38 6.09
N ASP A 129 -4.02 -9.36 5.38
CA ASP A 129 -3.34 -10.50 5.99
C ASP A 129 -2.06 -10.05 6.74
N ALA A 130 -1.28 -9.12 6.18
CA ALA A 130 -0.09 -8.57 6.81
C ALA A 130 -0.41 -7.77 8.09
N LEU A 131 -1.52 -7.03 8.10
CA LEU A 131 -2.00 -6.30 9.29
C LEU A 131 -2.45 -7.25 10.40
N ALA A 132 -3.00 -8.42 10.05
CA ALA A 132 -3.43 -9.45 11.01
C ALA A 132 -2.29 -10.37 11.47
N SER A 133 -1.19 -10.45 10.70
CA SER A 133 -0.05 -11.32 10.96
C SER A 133 0.79 -10.85 12.14
N GLN A 134 1.32 -11.80 12.91
CA GLN A 134 2.29 -11.57 14.00
C GLN A 134 3.74 -11.86 13.60
N ALA A 135 4.00 -12.19 12.32
CA ALA A 135 5.35 -12.50 11.85
C ALA A 135 6.30 -11.30 12.04
N SER A 136 7.51 -11.55 12.56
CA SER A 136 8.53 -10.53 12.76
C SER A 136 9.16 -10.11 11.44
N LEU A 137 9.64 -8.86 11.37
CA LEU A 137 10.38 -8.36 10.21
C LEU A 137 11.60 -9.23 9.91
N GLU A 138 12.34 -9.66 10.93
CA GLU A 138 13.51 -10.53 10.79
C GLU A 138 13.19 -11.86 10.10
N ALA A 139 12.06 -12.50 10.44
CA ALA A 139 11.64 -13.74 9.81
C ALA A 139 11.38 -13.55 8.31
N MET A 140 10.69 -12.45 7.94
CA MET A 140 10.43 -12.12 6.54
C MET A 140 11.72 -11.81 5.77
N LEU A 141 12.66 -11.09 6.39
CA LEU A 141 13.95 -10.78 5.75
C LEU A 141 14.81 -12.04 5.58
N ALA A 142 14.78 -12.96 6.54
CA ALA A 142 15.47 -14.24 6.44
C ALA A 142 14.88 -15.09 5.30
N GLU A 143 13.55 -15.16 5.22
CA GLU A 143 12.85 -15.84 4.13
C GLU A 143 13.14 -15.18 2.78
N PHE A 144 13.12 -13.85 2.70
CA PHE A 144 13.44 -13.15 1.47
C PHE A 144 14.86 -13.45 1.00
N LYS A 145 15.83 -13.37 1.93
CA LYS A 145 17.25 -13.62 1.65
C LYS A 145 17.52 -15.07 1.23
N SER A 146 16.80 -16.05 1.77
CA SER A 146 16.98 -17.45 1.40
C SER A 146 16.42 -17.79 0.01
N HIS A 147 15.35 -17.10 -0.40
CA HIS A 147 14.67 -17.39 -1.67
C HIS A 147 15.21 -16.56 -2.85
N PHE A 148 15.72 -15.36 -2.59
CA PHE A 148 16.09 -14.43 -3.66
C PHE A 148 17.60 -14.14 -3.72
N ALA A 149 18.10 -14.04 -4.94
CA ALA A 149 19.48 -13.65 -5.23
C ALA A 149 19.76 -12.19 -4.84
N TYR A 150 20.97 -11.69 -5.13
CA TYR A 150 21.34 -10.31 -4.79
C TYR A 150 20.50 -9.27 -5.53
N GLU A 151 20.20 -9.51 -6.80
CA GLU A 151 19.54 -8.55 -7.68
C GLU A 151 18.08 -8.26 -7.27
N PRO A 152 17.21 -9.25 -6.97
CA PRO A 152 15.90 -8.96 -6.39
C PRO A 152 15.95 -8.28 -5.01
N ARG A 153 16.98 -8.54 -4.20
CA ARG A 153 17.18 -7.85 -2.91
C ARG A 153 17.43 -6.34 -3.11
N LEU A 154 18.20 -5.96 -4.13
CA LEU A 154 18.36 -4.55 -4.51
C LEU A 154 17.03 -3.92 -4.94
N ILE A 155 16.25 -4.63 -5.77
CA ILE A 155 14.93 -4.14 -6.19
C ILE A 155 14.03 -3.95 -4.98
N LEU A 156 13.93 -4.90 -4.06
CA LEU A 156 13.14 -4.74 -2.83
C LEU A 156 13.46 -3.43 -2.10
N VAL A 157 14.75 -3.14 -1.89
CA VAL A 157 15.17 -1.91 -1.21
C VAL A 157 14.84 -0.65 -2.00
N GLU A 158 15.03 -0.64 -3.32
CA GLU A 158 14.60 0.48 -4.19
C GLU A 158 13.07 0.70 -4.10
N LEU A 159 12.25 -0.37 -4.14
CA LEU A 159 10.79 -0.27 -4.03
C LEU A 159 10.36 0.29 -2.66
N ILE A 160 11.03 -0.13 -1.58
CA ILE A 160 10.76 0.40 -0.23
C ILE A 160 10.97 1.92 -0.21
N TYR A 161 12.09 2.42 -0.75
CA TYR A 161 12.31 3.85 -0.84
C TYR A 161 11.26 4.56 -1.70
N GLN A 162 10.85 3.99 -2.84
CA GLN A 162 9.79 4.57 -3.68
C GLN A 162 8.46 4.71 -2.93
N VAL A 163 8.09 3.72 -2.12
CA VAL A 163 6.87 3.77 -1.32
C VAL A 163 6.96 4.84 -0.23
N LEU A 164 8.04 4.85 0.54
CA LEU A 164 8.21 5.82 1.63
C LEU A 164 8.19 7.27 1.11
N TYR A 165 8.90 7.53 0.02
CA TYR A 165 8.99 8.85 -0.61
C TYR A 165 7.82 9.17 -1.55
N THR A 166 6.77 8.35 -1.57
CA THR A 166 5.48 8.76 -2.17
C THR A 166 4.81 9.85 -1.33
N ASN A 167 5.14 9.95 -0.03
CA ASN A 167 4.71 11.02 0.87
C ASN A 167 5.79 12.09 1.07
N ASP A 168 5.36 13.30 1.41
CA ASP A 168 6.27 14.44 1.64
C ASP A 168 7.08 14.33 2.95
N GLN A 169 6.69 13.44 3.87
CA GLN A 169 7.36 13.27 5.16
C GLN A 169 7.60 11.78 5.43
N VAL A 170 8.88 11.41 5.55
CA VAL A 170 9.34 10.08 5.97
C VAL A 170 9.88 10.18 7.39
N SER A 171 9.44 9.31 8.29
CA SER A 171 9.86 9.30 9.68
C SER A 171 11.32 8.85 9.82
N PRO A 172 12.10 9.40 10.77
CA PRO A 172 13.44 8.89 11.08
C PRO A 172 13.46 7.41 11.46
N GLN A 173 12.38 6.90 12.06
CA GLN A 173 12.25 5.48 12.42
C GLN A 173 12.12 4.60 11.19
N GLU A 174 11.29 4.99 10.22
CA GLU A 174 11.15 4.29 8.94
C GLU A 174 12.51 4.24 8.22
N LEU A 175 13.24 5.35 8.16
CA LEU A 175 14.58 5.40 7.56
C LEU A 175 15.60 4.49 8.27
N ALA A 176 15.57 4.44 9.60
CA ALA A 176 16.42 3.54 10.37
C ALA A 176 16.06 2.06 10.11
N MET A 177 14.78 1.75 9.92
CA MET A 177 14.34 0.41 9.52
C MET A 177 14.82 0.04 8.12
N VAL A 178 14.76 0.94 7.13
CA VAL A 178 15.30 0.66 5.79
C VAL A 178 16.80 0.39 5.82
N GLN A 179 17.56 1.10 6.66
CA GLN A 179 18.98 0.79 6.89
C GLN A 179 19.15 -0.63 7.43
N THR A 180 18.41 -0.98 8.48
CA THR A 180 18.45 -2.31 9.09
C THR A 180 18.08 -3.41 8.10
N ILE A 181 17.08 -3.17 7.25
CA ILE A 181 16.65 -4.08 6.18
C ILE A 181 17.79 -4.29 5.17
N ALA A 182 18.41 -3.21 4.69
CA ALA A 182 19.50 -3.30 3.72
C ALA A 182 20.70 -4.08 4.29
N ASP A 183 21.05 -3.82 5.54
CA ASP A 183 22.14 -4.52 6.23
C ASP A 183 21.82 -6.01 6.41
N PHE A 184 20.59 -6.36 6.82
CA PHE A 184 20.17 -7.76 6.99
C PHE A 184 20.17 -8.54 5.66
N LEU A 185 19.71 -7.88 4.59
CA LEU A 185 19.71 -8.43 3.24
C LEU A 185 21.11 -8.47 2.60
N GLU A 186 22.16 -8.05 3.33
CA GLU A 186 23.54 -8.00 2.87
C GLU A 186 23.72 -7.14 1.61
N ILE A 187 22.94 -6.06 1.50
CA ILE A 187 23.15 -5.07 0.45
C ILE A 187 24.46 -4.35 0.75
N ALA A 188 25.36 -4.32 -0.22
CA ALA A 188 26.63 -3.65 -0.03
C ALA A 188 26.41 -2.15 0.23
N ALA A 189 27.15 -1.57 1.18
CA ALA A 189 26.94 -0.18 1.63
C ALA A 189 26.95 0.85 0.48
N HIS A 190 27.78 0.63 -0.55
CA HIS A 190 27.81 1.49 -1.73
C HIS A 190 26.53 1.39 -2.57
N ASP A 191 25.97 0.19 -2.75
CA ASP A 191 24.73 -0.02 -3.49
C ASP A 191 23.56 0.58 -2.72
N HIS A 192 23.50 0.38 -1.40
CA HIS A 192 22.47 0.99 -0.56
C HIS A 192 22.55 2.51 -0.55
N HIS A 193 23.76 3.08 -0.45
CA HIS A 193 23.97 4.53 -0.52
C HIS A 193 23.52 5.09 -1.87
N ALA A 194 23.82 4.42 -2.99
CA ALA A 194 23.41 4.84 -4.32
C ALA A 194 21.89 4.81 -4.52
N ILE A 195 21.19 3.84 -3.93
CA ILE A 195 19.72 3.82 -3.89
C ILE A 195 19.23 4.99 -3.03
N ARG A 196 19.76 5.11 -1.81
CA ARG A 196 19.32 6.13 -0.83
C ARG A 196 19.52 7.55 -1.34
N SER A 197 20.63 7.87 -2.00
CA SER A 197 20.95 9.22 -2.48
C SER A 197 19.95 9.76 -3.51
N LYS A 198 19.25 8.87 -4.23
CA LYS A 198 18.15 9.23 -5.13
C LYS A 198 16.96 9.85 -4.40
N TYR A 199 16.78 9.56 -3.12
CA TYR A 199 15.63 10.00 -2.32
C TYR A 199 16.04 10.95 -1.20
N VAL A 200 17.20 10.73 -0.58
CA VAL A 200 17.68 11.45 0.61
C VAL A 200 18.78 12.42 0.21
N GLY A 201 18.42 13.59 -0.29
CA GLY A 201 19.40 14.63 -0.65
C GLY A 201 18.80 16.01 -0.90
N PRO A 202 19.58 17.10 -0.72
CA PRO A 202 19.13 18.45 -1.06
C PRO A 202 18.84 18.52 -2.57
N GLY A 203 17.56 18.61 -2.94
CA GLY A 203 17.11 18.68 -4.34
C GLY A 203 16.43 17.41 -4.88
N HIS A 204 16.38 16.30 -4.13
CA HIS A 204 15.87 15.01 -4.61
C HIS A 204 14.38 14.74 -4.32
N GLY A 205 13.57 15.79 -4.22
CA GLY A 205 12.09 15.72 -4.23
C GLY A 205 11.44 16.80 -5.12
N ARG A 206 12.25 17.56 -5.87
CA ARG A 206 11.80 18.63 -6.76
C ARG A 206 12.72 18.71 -7.97
N THR A 207 12.70 17.70 -8.83
CA THR A 207 13.01 17.96 -10.24
C THR A 207 11.92 18.89 -10.73
N PHE A 208 12.17 20.20 -10.68
CA PHE A 208 11.28 21.16 -11.33
C PHE A 208 11.21 20.76 -12.81
N PRO A 209 10.00 20.55 -13.37
CA PRO A 209 9.89 20.22 -14.79
C PRO A 209 10.58 21.31 -15.61
N GLY A 210 11.68 20.95 -16.28
CA GLY A 210 12.50 21.86 -17.09
C GLY A 210 13.97 22.01 -16.65
N GLN A 211 14.38 21.55 -15.46
CA GLN A 211 15.80 21.47 -15.09
C GLN A 211 16.37 20.08 -15.38
N GLY A 212 17.37 20.04 -16.26
CA GLY A 212 18.16 18.82 -16.51
C GLY A 212 18.93 18.39 -15.27
N ARG A 213 19.31 17.10 -15.23
CA ARG A 213 20.11 16.53 -14.14
C ARG A 213 21.49 17.21 -14.11
N SER A 214 21.95 17.59 -12.92
CA SER A 214 23.29 18.16 -12.73
C SER A 214 24.38 17.10 -12.90
N GLU A 215 25.60 17.51 -13.21
CA GLU A 215 26.73 16.58 -13.37
C GLU A 215 26.98 15.75 -12.10
N ARG A 216 26.87 16.37 -10.93
CA ARG A 216 26.95 15.70 -9.62
C ARG A 216 25.95 14.54 -9.50
N GLN A 217 24.71 14.75 -9.92
CA GLN A 217 23.67 13.73 -9.87
C GLN A 217 23.98 12.53 -10.80
N TYR A 218 24.69 12.74 -11.91
CA TYR A 218 25.13 11.62 -12.74
C TYR A 218 26.22 10.78 -12.07
N TYR A 219 27.15 11.42 -11.32
CA TYR A 219 28.11 10.68 -10.50
C TYR A 219 27.40 9.90 -9.39
N GLU A 220 26.44 10.52 -8.69
CA GLU A 220 25.64 9.88 -7.64
C GLU A 220 24.88 8.64 -8.15
N ILE A 221 24.33 8.69 -9.38
CA ILE A 221 23.64 7.53 -10.00
C ILE A 221 24.57 6.35 -10.24
N LEU A 222 25.83 6.61 -10.56
CA LEU A 222 26.85 5.56 -10.70
C LEU A 222 27.49 5.19 -9.35
N GLY A 223 27.05 5.79 -8.23
CA GLY A 223 27.65 5.58 -6.92
C GLY A 223 29.10 6.08 -6.84
N LEU A 224 29.41 7.16 -7.55
CA LEU A 224 30.74 7.75 -7.65
C LEU A 224 30.77 9.17 -7.06
N GLU A 225 31.95 9.58 -6.62
CA GLU A 225 32.22 10.97 -6.25
C GLU A 225 32.51 11.82 -7.51
N PRO A 226 32.19 13.13 -7.50
CA PRO A 226 32.57 14.04 -8.57
C PRO A 226 34.07 14.01 -8.85
N GLY A 227 34.44 13.92 -10.13
CA GLY A 227 35.84 13.83 -10.55
C GLY A 227 36.40 12.41 -10.62
N ALA A 228 35.56 11.38 -10.50
CA ALA A 228 35.96 10.00 -10.75
C ALA A 228 36.55 9.83 -12.17
N THR A 229 37.58 8.99 -12.31
CA THR A 229 38.27 8.81 -13.60
C THR A 229 37.39 8.05 -14.61
N PRO A 230 37.67 8.17 -15.93
CA PRO A 230 36.95 7.43 -16.96
C PRO A 230 36.91 5.91 -16.72
N GLU A 231 37.98 5.34 -16.15
CA GLU A 231 38.07 3.93 -15.78
C GLU A 231 37.11 3.57 -14.63
N GLN A 232 37.04 4.43 -13.60
CA GLN A 232 36.11 4.26 -12.49
C GLN A 232 34.66 4.36 -12.96
N ILE A 233 34.34 5.35 -13.80
CA ILE A 233 33.03 5.54 -14.42
C ILE A 233 32.62 4.28 -15.21
N LYS A 234 33.51 3.77 -16.06
CA LYS A 234 33.25 2.56 -16.87
C LYS A 234 33.10 1.31 -16.00
N SER A 235 33.90 1.16 -14.95
CA SER A 235 33.84 0.03 -14.03
C SER A 235 32.52 0.02 -13.25
N ALA A 236 32.13 1.16 -12.67
CA ALA A 236 30.89 1.31 -11.93
C ALA A 236 29.66 1.05 -12.80
N TYR A 237 29.62 1.63 -14.01
CA TYR A 237 28.55 1.39 -14.97
C TYR A 237 28.40 -0.10 -15.30
N ARG A 238 29.50 -0.81 -15.62
CA ARG A 238 29.45 -2.25 -15.94
C ARG A 238 28.89 -3.07 -14.78
N LYS A 239 29.34 -2.76 -13.55
CA LYS A 239 28.87 -3.44 -12.34
C LYS A 239 27.37 -3.24 -12.13
N LEU A 240 26.91 -1.99 -12.16
CA LEU A 240 25.50 -1.64 -11.95
C LEU A 240 24.61 -2.20 -13.06
N SER A 241 25.07 -2.18 -14.31
CA SER A 241 24.33 -2.80 -15.44
C SER A 241 24.13 -4.30 -15.28
N MET A 242 25.09 -5.02 -14.67
CA MET A 242 24.92 -6.45 -14.38
C MET A 242 23.95 -6.71 -13.23
N GLN A 243 23.94 -5.84 -12.22
CA GLN A 243 23.06 -5.95 -11.06
C GLN A 243 21.59 -5.60 -11.40
N TYR A 244 21.36 -4.55 -12.20
CA TYR A 244 20.03 -4.08 -12.57
C TYR A 244 19.55 -4.58 -13.94
N HIS A 245 20.15 -5.65 -14.48
CA HIS A 245 19.71 -6.18 -15.77
C HIS A 245 18.27 -6.72 -15.68
N PRO A 246 17.35 -6.36 -16.60
CA PRO A 246 15.95 -6.79 -16.53
C PRO A 246 15.77 -8.30 -16.45
N ASP A 247 16.61 -9.07 -17.14
CA ASP A 247 16.58 -10.55 -17.08
C ASP A 247 16.77 -11.13 -15.68
N LYS A 248 17.47 -10.41 -14.78
CA LYS A 248 17.70 -10.86 -13.41
C LYS A 248 16.44 -10.91 -12.57
N VAL A 249 15.42 -10.16 -12.97
CA VAL A 249 14.14 -10.02 -12.25
C VAL A 249 12.92 -10.35 -13.12
N ALA A 250 13.13 -10.77 -14.37
CA ALA A 250 12.04 -11.10 -15.29
C ALA A 250 11.10 -12.21 -14.76
N HIS A 251 11.63 -13.13 -13.95
CA HIS A 251 10.86 -14.20 -13.31
C HIS A 251 9.87 -13.69 -12.25
N LEU A 252 10.07 -12.47 -11.75
CA LEU A 252 9.19 -11.82 -10.78
C LEU A 252 7.99 -11.16 -11.44
N GLY A 253 7.95 -11.03 -12.76
CA GLY A 253 6.87 -10.36 -13.49
C GLY A 253 7.30 -9.08 -14.20
N GLU A 254 6.39 -8.61 -15.05
CA GLU A 254 6.63 -7.49 -15.96
C GLU A 254 6.88 -6.17 -15.21
N GLU A 255 6.19 -5.94 -14.10
CA GLU A 255 6.32 -4.72 -13.32
C GLU A 255 7.71 -4.55 -12.72
N PHE A 256 8.35 -5.62 -12.25
CA PHE A 256 9.69 -5.56 -11.67
C PHE A 256 10.75 -5.52 -12.77
N ARG A 257 10.48 -6.15 -13.92
CA ARG A 257 11.30 -5.96 -15.12
C ARG A 257 11.32 -4.49 -15.54
N ARG A 258 10.18 -3.80 -15.55
CA ARG A 258 10.10 -2.36 -15.84
C ARG A 258 10.89 -1.51 -14.85
N VAL A 259 10.83 -1.83 -13.56
CA VAL A 259 11.64 -1.11 -12.54
C VAL A 259 13.14 -1.24 -12.85
N ALA A 260 13.60 -2.45 -13.20
CA ALA A 260 14.98 -2.68 -13.62
C ALA A 260 15.33 -1.96 -14.93
N GLU A 261 14.42 -1.93 -15.91
CA GLU A 261 14.57 -1.20 -17.17
C GLU A 261 14.70 0.32 -16.95
N GLU A 262 13.87 0.90 -16.09
CA GLU A 262 13.92 2.31 -15.71
C GLU A 262 15.26 2.64 -15.05
N LYS A 263 15.72 1.79 -14.12
CA LYS A 263 17.04 1.94 -13.51
C LYS A 263 18.16 1.83 -14.54
N MET A 264 18.08 0.88 -15.45
CA MET A 264 19.07 0.72 -16.53
C MET A 264 19.13 1.96 -17.42
N LYS A 265 17.98 2.56 -17.71
CA LYS A 265 17.90 3.81 -18.47
C LYS A 265 18.61 4.95 -17.72
N GLU A 266 18.36 5.11 -16.42
CA GLU A 266 19.06 6.10 -15.59
C GLU A 266 20.59 5.91 -15.63
N LEU A 267 21.06 4.66 -15.50
CA LEU A 267 22.48 4.31 -15.55
C LEU A 267 23.11 4.63 -16.93
N ASN A 268 22.39 4.31 -18.01
CA ASN A 268 22.82 4.58 -19.38
C ASN A 268 22.96 6.09 -19.63
N GLU A 269 21.98 6.88 -19.19
CA GLU A 269 22.01 8.34 -19.29
C GLU A 269 23.20 8.93 -18.53
N ALA A 270 23.43 8.46 -17.29
CA ALA A 270 24.55 8.91 -16.48
C ALA A 270 25.91 8.59 -17.10
N TYR A 271 26.10 7.35 -17.54
CA TYR A 271 27.33 6.94 -18.18
C TYR A 271 27.58 7.70 -19.49
N GLN A 272 26.56 7.89 -20.32
CA GLN A 272 26.69 8.64 -21.56
C GLN A 272 27.03 10.11 -21.33
N HIS A 273 26.48 10.73 -20.30
CA HIS A 273 26.80 12.12 -19.96
C HIS A 273 28.24 12.23 -19.46
N LEU A 274 28.61 11.47 -18.44
CA LEU A 274 29.95 11.54 -17.84
C LEU A 274 31.06 11.14 -18.80
N LYS A 275 30.80 10.21 -19.72
CA LYS A 275 31.75 9.86 -20.78
C LYS A 275 31.99 11.00 -21.78
N LYS A 276 31.02 11.91 -21.96
CA LYS A 276 31.19 13.07 -22.85
C LYS A 276 31.90 14.24 -22.18
N THR A 277 31.79 14.34 -20.85
CA THR A 277 32.35 15.46 -20.08
C THR A 277 33.71 15.16 -19.45
N ALA A 278 34.05 13.88 -19.23
CA ALA A 278 35.36 13.41 -18.78
C ALA A 278 36.37 13.27 -19.94
#